data_AF-A0A850NID1-F1
#
_entry.id   AF-A0A850NID1-F1
#
_cell.length_a   1.000
_cell.length_b   1.000
_cell.length_c   1.000
_cell.angle_alpha   90.00
_cell.angle_beta   90.00
_cell.angle_gamma   90.00
#
_symmetry.space_group_name_H-M   'P 1'
#
loop_
_entity.id
_entity.type
_entity.pdbx_description
1 polymer ?
#
loop_
_entity_poly.entity_id
_entity_poly.type
_entity_poly.pdbx_seq_one_letter_code
_entity_poly.pdbx_strand_id
1 'polypeptide(L)'
;MAAQSHPVKNETIDDALLYRNIYDSMNIAVVIVTDANGKILKWNKGAENTFGYCEDEILGRPYSLLMDRKYGKLGFSEFVKRAKSNEDLKKNKLLQFKCLHKSGRKFPVEFVMSKLNSNGKNLYALKMLDITKRIEVQNRLKQETKELELFLYRSAHDLNAPFSSAQGLINLMRDEYSIEKMKTLLGMLESTISCAKVMSEGLAKASLVSEKVKSSKPIDFEILVGHVLTSLKRCHNFDQIKFNVDIKVAHEYVSNPDLIFAVFQNLIKNSIKYSLPRTKDHTPFIEIKVSELSDRTEIMVCDNGKGIRRENLGRIFDMYYRAEVEEFSGSNGLGLYIVKRIVENLNGTIDVESRVKVGACFHIILPKNIKTSESWE
;
A
#
# COMPACT_ATOMS: atom_id res chain seq x y z
N MET A 1 -23.50 -28.97 -77.32
CA MET A 1 -22.85 -28.59 -76.05
C MET A 1 -22.61 -27.10 -76.08
N ALA A 2 -23.49 -26.32 -75.45
CA ALA A 2 -23.41 -24.86 -75.39
C ALA A 2 -22.83 -24.42 -74.05
N ALA A 3 -22.09 -23.32 -74.10
CA ALA A 3 -21.25 -22.73 -73.05
C ALA A 3 -21.99 -22.27 -71.79
N GLN A 4 -21.24 -22.16 -70.69
CA GLN A 4 -21.37 -21.05 -69.73
C GLN A 4 -20.04 -20.87 -68.98
N SER A 5 -19.19 -19.99 -69.50
CA SER A 5 -18.07 -19.40 -68.77
C SER A 5 -18.58 -18.15 -68.06
N HIS A 6 -18.75 -18.22 -66.73
CA HIS A 6 -18.99 -17.04 -65.91
C HIS A 6 -17.68 -16.24 -65.77
N PRO A 7 -17.61 -14.97 -66.19
CA PRO A 7 -16.47 -14.13 -65.88
C PRO A 7 -16.59 -13.69 -64.41
N VAL A 8 -15.64 -14.13 -63.59
CA VAL A 8 -15.42 -13.54 -62.26
C VAL A 8 -14.98 -12.10 -62.48
N LYS A 9 -15.87 -11.14 -62.22
CA LYS A 9 -15.51 -9.72 -62.17
C LYS A 9 -14.54 -9.53 -61.01
N ASN A 10 -13.26 -9.33 -61.30
CA ASN A 10 -12.32 -8.71 -60.37
C ASN A 10 -12.76 -7.26 -60.17
N GLU A 11 -13.61 -7.01 -59.17
CA GLU A 11 -13.84 -5.65 -58.67
C GLU A 11 -12.49 -5.12 -58.19
N THR A 12 -11.92 -4.20 -58.97
CA THR A 12 -10.67 -3.54 -58.62
C THR A 12 -10.99 -2.61 -57.48
N ILE A 13 -10.57 -2.97 -56.27
CA ILE A 13 -10.71 -2.10 -55.09
C ILE A 13 -9.95 -0.80 -55.41
N ASP A 14 -10.63 0.34 -55.26
CA ASP A 14 -9.95 1.63 -55.34
C ASP A 14 -9.05 1.78 -54.11
N ASP A 15 -7.75 1.54 -54.31
CA ASP A 15 -6.73 1.62 -53.28
C ASP A 15 -6.77 2.97 -52.52
N ALA A 16 -7.06 4.08 -53.21
CA ALA A 16 -7.10 5.39 -52.57
C ALA A 16 -8.28 5.51 -51.60
N LEU A 17 -9.44 4.98 -51.98
CA LEU A 17 -10.63 4.93 -51.13
C LEU A 17 -10.42 3.96 -49.95
N LEU A 18 -9.80 2.81 -50.21
CA LEU A 18 -9.47 1.81 -49.19
C LEU A 18 -8.54 2.39 -48.11
N TYR A 19 -7.42 3.01 -48.51
CA TYR A 19 -6.47 3.61 -47.55
C TYR A 19 -7.08 4.75 -46.75
N ARG A 20 -7.97 5.55 -47.37
CA ARG A 20 -8.69 6.62 -46.66
C ARG A 20 -9.63 6.05 -45.60
N ASN A 21 -10.41 5.03 -45.95
CA ASN A 21 -11.29 4.36 -44.99
C ASN A 21 -10.51 3.71 -43.84
N ILE A 22 -9.35 3.11 -44.13
CA ILE A 22 -8.45 2.57 -43.10
C ILE A 22 -7.93 3.69 -42.19
N TYR A 23 -7.51 4.83 -42.75
CA TYR A 23 -7.03 5.98 -41.97
C TYR A 23 -8.12 6.59 -41.08
N ASP A 24 -9.32 6.80 -41.64
CA ASP A 24 -10.44 7.45 -40.95
C ASP A 24 -11.06 6.54 -39.86
N SER A 25 -11.01 5.22 -40.03
CA SER A 25 -11.48 4.25 -39.03
C SER A 25 -10.51 4.02 -37.86
N MET A 26 -9.27 4.54 -37.94
CA MET A 26 -8.30 4.46 -36.82
C MET A 26 -8.70 5.38 -35.67
N ASN A 27 -9.46 4.83 -34.72
CA ASN A 27 -9.98 5.56 -33.56
C ASN A 27 -9.03 5.62 -32.35
N ILE A 28 -8.03 4.75 -32.31
CA ILE A 28 -7.04 4.64 -31.20
C ILE A 28 -5.68 5.19 -31.62
N ALA A 29 -5.22 4.84 -32.82
CA ALA A 29 -3.95 5.33 -33.32
C ALA A 29 -4.08 6.81 -33.69
N VAL A 30 -3.24 7.67 -33.12
CA VAL A 30 -3.18 9.08 -33.51
C VAL A 30 -2.24 9.22 -34.68
N VAL A 31 -2.72 9.79 -35.79
CA VAL A 31 -1.92 10.06 -36.98
C VAL A 31 -2.11 11.50 -37.45
N ILE A 32 -1.05 12.28 -37.39
CA ILE A 32 -1.02 13.69 -37.76
C ILE A 32 -0.04 13.88 -38.91
N VAL A 33 -0.44 14.57 -39.99
CA VAL A 33 0.48 14.94 -41.07
C VAL A 33 0.71 16.43 -41.04
N THR A 34 1.98 16.85 -41.19
CA THR A 34 2.39 18.25 -41.21
C THR A 34 3.23 18.57 -42.45
N ASP A 35 3.29 19.85 -42.82
CA ASP A 35 4.24 20.35 -43.82
C ASP A 35 5.66 20.52 -43.25
N ALA A 36 6.58 21.08 -44.05
CA ALA A 36 7.96 21.32 -43.64
C ALA A 36 8.13 22.39 -42.53
N ASN A 37 7.09 23.16 -42.22
CA ASN A 37 7.06 24.17 -41.17
C ASN A 37 6.28 23.71 -39.93
N GLY A 38 5.72 22.49 -39.94
CA GLY A 38 4.93 21.94 -38.85
C GLY A 38 3.48 22.39 -38.85
N LYS A 39 2.96 22.90 -39.97
CA LYS A 39 1.54 23.20 -40.15
C LYS A 39 0.76 21.91 -40.33
N ILE A 40 -0.31 21.70 -39.55
CA ILE A 40 -1.12 20.48 -39.59
C ILE A 40 -1.95 20.43 -40.88
N LEU A 41 -1.84 19.33 -41.62
CA LEU A 41 -2.49 19.08 -42.90
C LEU A 41 -3.52 17.94 -42.85
N LYS A 42 -3.32 16.97 -41.94
CA LYS A 42 -4.24 15.86 -41.72
C LYS A 42 -4.37 15.54 -40.24
N TRP A 43 -5.58 15.16 -39.84
CA TRP A 43 -5.97 14.90 -38.47
C TRP A 43 -6.99 13.76 -38.44
N ASN A 44 -6.59 12.58 -37.99
CA ASN A 44 -7.48 11.42 -37.99
C ASN A 44 -8.40 11.38 -36.77
N LYS A 45 -9.38 10.46 -36.78
CA LYS A 45 -10.33 10.29 -35.66
C LYS A 45 -9.64 9.98 -34.33
N GLY A 46 -8.57 9.19 -34.33
CA GLY A 46 -7.77 8.95 -33.13
C GLY A 46 -7.15 10.22 -32.54
N ALA A 47 -6.69 11.14 -33.39
CA ALA A 47 -6.18 12.44 -32.97
C ALA A 47 -7.28 13.30 -32.32
N GLU A 48 -8.48 13.33 -32.91
CA GLU A 48 -9.63 14.02 -32.31
C GLU A 48 -9.95 13.49 -30.91
N ASN A 49 -10.06 12.17 -30.78
CA ASN A 49 -10.40 11.51 -29.51
C ASN A 49 -9.32 11.74 -28.43
N THR A 50 -8.05 11.83 -28.83
CA THR A 50 -6.92 11.93 -27.89
C THR A 50 -6.63 13.38 -27.47
N PHE A 51 -6.77 14.35 -28.38
CA PHE A 51 -6.41 15.75 -28.13
C PHE A 51 -7.62 16.67 -27.93
N GLY A 52 -8.83 16.22 -28.29
CA GLY A 52 -10.09 16.95 -28.08
C GLY A 52 -10.37 18.05 -29.09
N TYR A 53 -9.55 18.20 -30.14
CA TYR A 53 -9.80 19.13 -31.25
C TYR A 53 -10.48 18.39 -32.40
N CYS A 54 -11.51 19.00 -33.00
CA CYS A 54 -12.05 18.53 -34.27
C CYS A 54 -11.12 18.90 -35.43
N GLU A 55 -11.16 18.15 -36.53
CA GLU A 55 -10.33 18.40 -37.72
C GLU A 55 -10.42 19.86 -38.20
N ASP A 56 -11.63 20.41 -38.31
CA ASP A 56 -11.85 21.80 -38.79
C ASP A 56 -11.20 22.87 -37.89
N GLU A 57 -11.02 22.60 -36.60
CA GLU A 57 -10.43 23.55 -35.65
C GLU A 57 -8.91 23.59 -35.74
N ILE A 58 -8.31 22.47 -36.14
CA ILE A 58 -6.87 22.21 -36.01
C ILE A 58 -6.13 22.23 -37.35
N LEU A 59 -6.82 21.97 -38.46
CA LEU A 59 -6.20 22.07 -39.78
C LEU A 59 -5.62 23.46 -40.02
N GLY A 60 -4.39 23.49 -40.52
CA GLY A 60 -3.65 24.70 -40.78
C GLY A 60 -3.05 25.40 -39.55
N ARG A 61 -3.30 24.92 -38.33
CA ARG A 61 -2.63 25.38 -37.11
C ARG A 61 -1.22 24.78 -36.99
N PRO A 62 -0.30 25.42 -36.26
CA PRO A 62 1.02 24.84 -36.01
C PRO A 62 0.96 23.72 -34.98
N TYR A 63 1.78 22.68 -35.16
CA TYR A 63 1.90 21.54 -34.24
C TYR A 63 2.29 21.94 -32.81
N SER A 64 2.91 23.12 -32.62
CA SER A 64 3.36 23.62 -31.31
C SER A 64 2.21 23.83 -30.32
N LEU A 65 0.97 23.99 -30.81
CA LEU A 65 -0.25 24.04 -29.99
C LEU A 65 -0.44 22.76 -29.16
N LEU A 66 -0.01 21.62 -29.70
CA LEU A 66 -0.20 20.29 -29.11
C LEU A 66 0.90 19.93 -28.09
N MET A 67 1.88 20.81 -27.90
CA MET A 67 3.10 20.55 -27.14
C MET A 67 3.19 21.44 -25.91
N ASP A 68 3.68 20.91 -24.79
CA ASP A 68 3.99 21.74 -23.62
C ASP A 68 5.00 22.85 -23.99
N ARG A 69 4.92 24.02 -23.32
CA ARG A 69 5.72 25.23 -23.64
C ARG A 69 7.22 24.96 -23.69
N LYS A 70 7.71 23.97 -22.93
CA LYS A 70 9.12 23.54 -22.95
C LYS A 70 9.57 23.02 -24.32
N TYR A 71 8.66 22.38 -25.07
CA TYR A 71 8.90 21.81 -26.39
C TYR A 71 8.37 22.70 -27.52
N GLY A 72 7.32 23.50 -27.26
CA GLY A 72 6.76 24.44 -28.24
C GLY A 72 7.68 25.62 -28.61
N LYS A 73 8.73 25.88 -27.82
CA LYS A 73 9.76 26.90 -28.13
C LYS A 73 10.80 26.43 -29.16
N LEU A 74 10.89 25.13 -29.41
CA LEU A 74 11.79 24.58 -30.42
C LEU A 74 11.12 24.75 -31.79
N GLY A 75 11.83 25.33 -32.76
CA GLY A 75 11.33 25.39 -34.14
C GLY A 75 11.11 23.98 -34.70
N PHE A 76 10.13 23.81 -35.60
CA PHE A 76 9.79 22.50 -36.16
C PHE A 76 10.98 21.78 -36.80
N SER A 77 11.88 22.53 -37.45
CA SER A 77 13.10 21.98 -38.04
C SER A 77 14.06 21.40 -37.00
N GLU A 78 14.13 21.98 -35.80
CA GLU A 78 14.92 21.46 -34.69
C GLU A 78 14.25 20.24 -34.04
N PHE A 79 12.92 20.27 -33.91
CA PHE A 79 12.14 19.11 -33.50
C PHE A 79 12.37 17.91 -34.44
N VAL A 80 12.32 18.15 -35.76
CA VAL A 80 12.59 17.13 -36.79
C VAL A 80 14.03 16.63 -36.72
N LYS A 81 15.01 17.51 -36.49
CA LYS A 81 16.41 17.12 -36.32
C LYS A 81 16.60 16.23 -35.10
N ARG A 82 16.05 16.58 -33.94
CA ARG A 82 16.14 15.75 -32.71
C ARG A 82 15.45 14.40 -32.89
N ALA A 83 14.32 14.38 -33.60
CA ALA A 83 13.64 13.13 -33.93
C ALA A 83 14.43 12.23 -34.89
N LYS A 84 15.38 12.79 -35.67
CA LYS A 84 16.26 12.05 -36.60
C LYS A 84 17.66 11.76 -36.05
N SER A 85 18.21 12.64 -35.21
CA SER A 85 19.61 12.60 -34.76
C SER A 85 19.84 11.70 -33.55
N ASN A 86 18.76 11.23 -32.90
CA ASN A 86 18.91 10.35 -31.77
C ASN A 86 19.35 8.96 -32.27
N GLU A 87 20.63 8.64 -32.03
CA GLU A 87 21.19 7.27 -32.06
C GLU A 87 20.39 6.26 -31.21
N ASP A 88 19.40 6.72 -30.42
CA ASP A 88 18.43 5.91 -29.66
C ASP A 88 17.42 5.10 -30.50
N LEU A 89 17.31 5.33 -31.82
CA LEU A 89 16.57 4.41 -32.71
C LEU A 89 17.23 3.01 -32.75
N LYS A 90 18.52 2.89 -32.42
CA LYS A 90 19.19 1.59 -32.23
C LYS A 90 18.82 0.89 -30.91
N LYS A 91 18.09 1.54 -30.01
CA LYS A 91 17.70 1.01 -28.69
C LYS A 91 16.18 0.86 -28.48
N ASN A 92 15.36 0.90 -29.54
CA ASN A 92 13.89 0.75 -29.44
C ASN A 92 13.22 1.70 -28.41
N LYS A 93 13.86 2.82 -28.05
CA LYS A 93 13.26 3.81 -27.14
C LYS A 93 12.52 4.85 -27.97
N LEU A 94 11.20 4.68 -28.05
CA LEU A 94 10.29 5.68 -28.59
C LEU A 94 10.50 7.02 -27.85
N LEU A 95 10.45 8.13 -28.58
CA LEU A 95 10.59 9.46 -27.99
C LEU A 95 9.33 9.78 -27.16
N GLN A 96 9.54 10.24 -25.93
CA GLN A 96 8.46 10.60 -25.00
C GLN A 96 8.38 12.12 -24.80
N PHE A 97 7.22 12.72 -25.05
CA PHE A 97 6.96 14.13 -24.77
C PHE A 97 5.64 14.32 -24.03
N LYS A 98 5.48 15.49 -23.40
CA LYS A 98 4.20 15.91 -22.82
C LYS A 98 3.43 16.75 -23.83
N CYS A 99 2.29 16.23 -24.24
CA CYS A 99 1.33 16.88 -25.10
C CYS A 99 0.27 17.64 -24.29
N LEU A 100 -0.43 18.55 -24.95
CA LEU A 100 -1.53 19.34 -24.39
C LEU A 100 -2.85 18.98 -25.07
N HIS A 101 -3.81 18.57 -24.25
CA HIS A 101 -5.21 18.41 -24.64
C HIS A 101 -5.89 19.79 -24.78
N LYS A 102 -6.98 19.89 -25.56
CA LYS A 102 -7.77 21.14 -25.72
C LYS A 102 -8.22 21.77 -24.39
N SER A 103 -8.50 20.93 -23.39
CA SER A 103 -8.85 21.38 -22.02
C SER A 103 -7.67 21.93 -21.21
N GLY A 104 -6.44 21.86 -21.72
CA GLY A 104 -5.22 22.23 -21.00
C GLY A 104 -4.57 21.08 -20.21
N ARG A 105 -5.20 19.90 -20.14
CA ARG A 105 -4.60 18.70 -19.51
C ARG A 105 -3.32 18.30 -20.24
N LYS A 106 -2.26 18.02 -19.47
CA LYS A 106 -1.00 17.47 -19.99
C LYS A 106 -1.02 15.95 -19.93
N PHE A 107 -0.56 15.30 -21.00
CA PHE A 107 -0.44 13.84 -21.03
C PHE A 107 0.82 13.38 -21.78
N PRO A 108 1.46 12.30 -21.33
CA PRO A 108 2.65 11.74 -21.96
C PRO A 108 2.30 10.94 -23.22
N VAL A 109 3.08 11.17 -24.27
CA VAL A 109 2.91 10.52 -25.58
C VAL A 109 4.24 9.92 -26.02
N GLU A 110 4.19 8.65 -26.44
CA GLU A 110 5.23 8.03 -27.28
C GLU A 110 4.91 8.29 -28.74
N PHE A 111 5.89 8.70 -29.54
CA PHE A 111 5.65 8.92 -30.96
C PHE A 111 6.80 8.50 -31.87
N VAL A 112 6.43 8.26 -33.12
CA VAL A 112 7.34 8.00 -34.24
C VAL A 112 7.04 9.01 -35.33
N MET A 113 8.09 9.56 -35.94
CA MET A 113 7.96 10.50 -37.05
C MET A 113 8.61 9.93 -38.31
N SER A 114 7.87 9.98 -39.43
CA SER A 114 8.35 9.57 -40.74
C SER A 114 8.32 10.75 -41.70
N LYS A 115 9.39 10.93 -42.48
CA LYS A 115 9.41 11.89 -43.58
C LYS A 115 8.75 11.26 -44.79
N LEU A 116 7.79 11.95 -45.39
CA LEU A 116 7.11 11.58 -46.63
C LEU A 116 7.50 12.57 -47.73
N ASN A 117 7.58 12.11 -48.97
CA ASN A 117 7.71 12.95 -50.14
C ASN A 117 6.46 12.73 -51.01
N SER A 118 5.73 13.81 -51.28
CA SER A 118 4.58 13.77 -52.17
C SER A 118 4.64 14.98 -53.09
N ASN A 119 4.68 14.74 -54.40
CA ASN A 119 4.73 15.77 -55.44
C ASN A 119 5.83 16.83 -55.20
N GLY A 120 7.02 16.41 -54.76
CA GLY A 120 8.16 17.28 -54.48
C GLY A 120 8.08 18.05 -53.15
N LYS A 121 7.01 17.88 -52.37
CA LYS A 121 6.86 18.50 -51.04
C LYS A 121 7.28 17.54 -49.94
N ASN A 122 8.07 18.06 -49.00
CA ASN A 122 8.43 17.34 -47.78
C ASN A 122 7.28 17.42 -46.78
N LEU A 123 6.71 16.27 -46.44
CA LEU A 123 5.69 16.12 -45.41
C LEU A 123 6.25 15.28 -44.25
N TYR A 124 5.64 15.43 -43.08
CA TYR A 124 6.00 14.66 -41.90
C TYR A 124 4.76 14.02 -41.28
N ALA A 125 4.75 12.71 -41.19
CA ALA A 125 3.72 11.95 -40.51
C ALA A 125 4.18 11.62 -39.08
N LEU A 126 3.39 12.03 -38.10
CA LEU A 126 3.58 11.75 -36.69
C LEU A 126 2.55 10.70 -36.27
N LYS A 127 3.03 9.57 -35.75
CA LYS A 127 2.20 8.51 -35.16
C LYS A 127 2.40 8.56 -33.66
N MET A 128 1.33 8.73 -32.90
CA MET A 128 1.39 8.98 -31.47
C MET A 128 0.57 7.94 -30.69
N LEU A 129 1.03 7.62 -29.50
CA LEU A 129 0.36 6.75 -28.54
C LEU A 129 0.34 7.43 -27.16
N ASP A 130 -0.85 7.66 -26.62
CA ASP A 130 -1.00 8.08 -25.23
C ASP A 130 -0.58 6.93 -24.30
N ILE A 131 0.43 7.18 -23.47
CA ILE A 131 0.98 6.19 -22.53
C ILE A 131 0.62 6.50 -21.07
N THR A 132 -0.37 7.35 -20.83
CA THR A 132 -0.82 7.73 -19.48
C THR A 132 -1.10 6.50 -18.61
N LYS A 133 -2.00 5.62 -19.07
CA LYS A 133 -2.35 4.38 -18.35
C LYS A 133 -1.14 3.48 -18.10
N ARG A 134 -0.22 3.40 -19.08
CA ARG A 134 1.01 2.58 -18.96
C ARG A 134 1.92 3.11 -17.86
N ILE A 135 2.13 4.43 -17.81
CA ILE A 135 2.94 5.08 -16.77
C ILE A 135 2.27 4.94 -15.40
N GLU A 136 0.95 5.12 -15.31
CA GLU A 136 0.20 4.94 -14.06
C GLU A 136 0.38 3.53 -13.50
N VAL A 137 0.18 2.50 -14.33
CA VAL A 137 0.39 1.10 -13.93
C VAL A 137 1.84 0.83 -13.54
N GLN A 138 2.82 1.32 -14.30
CA GLN A 138 4.23 1.16 -13.98
C GLN A 138 4.61 1.83 -12.65
N ASN A 139 4.09 3.03 -12.39
CA ASN A 139 4.34 3.73 -11.13
C ASN A 139 3.69 3.01 -9.95
N ARG A 140 2.46 2.51 -10.11
CA ARG A 140 1.79 1.70 -9.09
C ARG A 140 2.59 0.44 -8.78
N LEU A 141 3.02 -0.30 -9.78
CA LEU A 141 3.85 -1.50 -9.61
C LEU A 141 5.18 -1.19 -8.92
N LYS A 142 5.84 -0.09 -9.28
CA LYS A 142 7.07 0.35 -8.61
C LYS A 142 6.85 0.68 -7.14
N GLN A 143 5.74 1.34 -6.83
CA GLN A 143 5.38 1.67 -5.46
C GLN A 143 5.09 0.41 -4.65
N GLU A 144 4.28 -0.52 -5.18
CA GLU A 144 4.01 -1.82 -4.56
C GLU A 144 5.28 -2.63 -4.34
N THR A 145 6.19 -2.64 -5.32
CA THR A 145 7.49 -3.32 -5.22
C THR A 145 8.34 -2.71 -4.10
N LYS A 146 8.42 -1.38 -4.02
CA LYS A 146 9.18 -0.69 -2.97
C LYS A 146 8.60 -0.94 -1.58
N GLU A 147 7.27 -0.95 -1.46
CA GLU A 147 6.59 -1.31 -0.20
C GLU A 147 6.92 -2.74 0.22
N LEU A 148 6.90 -3.69 -0.72
CA LEU A 148 7.28 -5.08 -0.47
C LEU A 148 8.75 -5.22 -0.06
N GLU A 149 9.67 -4.55 -0.75
CA GLU A 149 11.10 -4.54 -0.41
C GLU A 149 11.34 -4.01 1.01
N LEU A 150 10.69 -2.91 1.37
CA LEU A 150 10.76 -2.34 2.73
C LEU A 150 10.17 -3.28 3.77
N PHE A 151 9.06 -3.95 3.46
CA PHE A 151 8.47 -4.97 4.34
C PHE A 151 9.43 -6.14 4.55
N LEU A 152 9.99 -6.71 3.48
CA LEU A 152 10.94 -7.82 3.55
C LEU A 152 12.20 -7.43 4.33
N TYR A 153 12.74 -6.23 4.08
CA TYR A 153 13.91 -5.74 4.80
C TYR A 153 13.65 -5.61 6.31
N ARG A 154 12.53 -4.98 6.71
CA ARG A 154 12.14 -4.85 8.12
C ARG A 154 11.89 -6.20 8.77
N SER A 155 11.21 -7.10 8.06
CA SER A 155 10.92 -8.45 8.54
C SER A 155 12.18 -9.27 8.76
N ALA A 156 13.14 -9.21 7.82
CA ALA A 156 14.42 -9.89 7.93
C ALA A 156 15.26 -9.31 9.09
N HIS A 157 15.30 -7.99 9.24
CA HIS A 157 15.96 -7.34 10.36
C HIS A 157 15.39 -7.80 11.71
N ASP A 158 14.06 -7.78 11.84
CA ASP A 158 13.36 -8.18 13.06
C ASP A 158 13.51 -9.67 13.37
N LEU A 159 13.57 -10.54 12.34
CA LEU A 159 13.87 -11.96 12.51
C LEU A 159 15.33 -12.23 12.88
N ASN A 160 16.28 -11.44 12.39
CA ASN A 160 17.70 -11.63 12.69
C ASN A 160 18.05 -11.30 14.14
N ALA A 161 17.38 -10.32 14.75
CA ALA A 161 17.61 -9.92 16.14
C ALA A 161 17.53 -11.07 17.17
N PRO A 162 16.49 -11.93 17.20
CA PRO A 162 16.46 -13.07 18.11
C PRO A 162 17.51 -14.13 17.76
N PHE A 163 17.87 -14.33 16.48
CA PHE A 163 18.95 -15.26 16.12
C PHE A 163 20.31 -14.79 16.63
N SER A 164 20.64 -13.51 16.49
CA SER A 164 21.88 -12.93 17.06
C SER A 164 21.91 -13.02 18.59
N SER A 165 20.76 -12.81 19.24
CA SER A 165 20.63 -12.93 20.69
C SER A 165 20.83 -14.39 21.16
N ALA A 166 20.21 -15.34 20.46
CA ALA A 166 20.38 -16.77 20.72
C ALA A 166 21.85 -17.20 20.56
N GLN A 167 22.51 -16.73 19.49
CA GLN A 167 23.93 -17.00 19.28
C GLN A 167 24.82 -16.43 20.39
N GLY A 168 24.53 -15.22 20.87
CA GLY A 168 25.23 -14.61 22.00
C GLY A 168 25.08 -15.43 23.28
N LEU A 169 23.86 -15.88 23.59
CA LEU A 169 23.59 -16.73 24.76
C LEU A 169 24.33 -18.07 24.67
N ILE A 170 24.31 -18.73 23.50
CA ILE A 170 25.06 -19.97 23.26
C ILE A 170 26.57 -19.75 23.48
N ASN A 171 27.11 -18.60 23.04
CA ASN A 171 28.53 -18.28 23.25
C ASN A 171 28.84 -18.07 24.74
N LEU A 172 27.98 -17.36 25.49
CA LEU A 172 28.15 -17.18 26.94
C LEU A 172 28.07 -18.50 27.70
N MET A 173 27.19 -19.42 27.27
CA MET A 173 27.08 -20.75 27.88
C MET A 173 28.33 -21.62 27.67
N ARG A 174 29.11 -21.36 26.61
CA ARG A 174 30.31 -22.14 26.28
C ARG A 174 31.44 -21.96 27.31
N ASP A 175 31.51 -20.78 27.91
CA ASP A 175 32.57 -20.40 28.86
C ASP A 175 32.04 -20.28 30.31
N GLU A 176 30.82 -20.74 30.57
CA GLU A 176 30.18 -20.69 31.90
C GLU A 176 30.19 -22.06 32.59
N TYR A 177 30.75 -22.10 33.79
CA TYR A 177 30.92 -23.35 34.57
C TYR A 177 29.92 -23.44 35.73
N SER A 178 29.24 -22.35 36.08
CA SER A 178 28.20 -22.37 37.10
C SER A 178 26.90 -22.96 36.55
N ILE A 179 26.45 -24.07 37.15
CA ILE A 179 25.17 -24.73 36.83
C ILE A 179 23.99 -23.76 36.98
N GLU A 180 24.01 -22.88 37.98
CA GLU A 180 22.94 -21.93 38.25
C GLU A 180 22.84 -20.84 37.18
N LYS A 181 23.98 -20.30 36.75
CA LYS A 181 24.05 -19.35 35.63
C LYS A 181 23.72 -20.01 34.30
N MET A 182 24.16 -21.25 34.09
CA MET A 182 23.85 -22.02 32.88
C MET A 182 22.34 -22.29 32.75
N LYS A 183 21.65 -22.63 33.86
CA LYS A 183 20.17 -22.73 33.89
C LYS A 183 19.50 -21.41 33.54
N THR A 184 20.04 -20.29 34.05
CA THR A 184 19.52 -18.95 33.73
C THR A 184 19.68 -18.61 32.24
N LEU A 185 20.86 -18.83 31.68
CA LEU A 185 21.14 -18.61 30.26
C LEU A 185 20.29 -19.52 29.35
N LEU A 186 20.07 -20.78 29.75
CA LEU A 186 19.19 -21.71 29.04
C LEU A 186 17.74 -21.20 29.00
N GLY A 187 17.21 -20.70 30.13
CA GLY A 187 15.87 -20.11 30.17
C GLY A 187 15.75 -18.86 29.28
N MET A 188 16.80 -18.04 29.20
CA MET A 188 16.84 -16.89 28.27
C MET A 188 16.86 -17.34 26.81
N LEU A 189 17.58 -18.42 26.49
CA LEU A 189 17.66 -18.99 25.14
C LEU A 189 16.31 -19.56 24.70
N GLU A 190 15.65 -20.33 25.56
CA GLU A 190 14.30 -20.86 25.31
C GLU A 190 13.28 -19.74 25.04
N SER A 191 13.33 -18.66 25.83
CA SER A 191 12.49 -17.48 25.62
C SER A 191 12.79 -16.80 24.26
N THR A 192 14.07 -16.70 23.89
CA THR A 192 14.50 -16.10 22.61
C THR A 192 14.04 -16.92 21.41
N ILE A 193 14.15 -18.25 21.48
CA ILE A 193 13.67 -19.16 20.43
C ILE A 193 12.14 -19.14 20.33
N SER A 194 11.44 -19.14 21.47
CA SER A 194 9.98 -19.03 21.52
C SER A 194 9.49 -17.72 20.86
N CYS A 195 10.19 -16.61 21.09
CA CYS A 195 9.91 -15.34 20.40
C CYS A 195 10.10 -15.42 18.90
N ALA A 196 11.25 -15.95 18.44
CA ALA A 196 11.53 -16.11 17.01
C ALA A 196 10.42 -16.90 16.32
N LYS A 197 9.89 -17.92 16.99
CA LYS A 197 8.76 -18.71 16.50
C LYS A 197 7.47 -17.89 16.39
N VAL A 198 7.07 -17.16 17.44
CA VAL A 198 5.87 -16.30 17.40
C VAL A 198 5.99 -15.20 16.34
N MET A 199 7.17 -14.59 16.21
CA MET A 199 7.44 -13.58 15.18
C MET A 199 7.38 -14.18 13.77
N SER A 200 7.96 -15.36 13.56
CA SER A 200 7.90 -16.08 12.30
C SER A 200 6.47 -16.48 11.94
N GLU A 201 5.67 -16.96 12.90
CA GLU A 201 4.25 -17.28 12.70
C GLU A 201 3.42 -16.02 12.41
N GLY A 202 3.69 -14.91 13.10
CA GLY A 202 3.06 -13.62 12.85
C GLY A 202 3.41 -13.06 11.48
N LEU A 203 4.67 -13.18 11.05
CA LEU A 203 5.14 -12.80 9.72
C LEU A 203 4.59 -13.71 8.62
N ALA A 204 4.48 -15.02 8.86
CA ALA A 204 3.85 -15.95 7.93
C ALA A 204 2.37 -15.59 7.74
N LYS A 205 1.65 -15.28 8.82
CA LYS A 205 0.28 -14.76 8.76
C LYS A 205 0.20 -13.42 8.05
N ALA A 206 1.13 -12.50 8.29
CA ALA A 206 1.19 -11.21 7.61
C ALA A 206 1.63 -11.31 6.13
N SER A 207 2.43 -12.32 5.77
CA SER A 207 2.83 -12.62 4.40
C SER A 207 1.66 -13.21 3.61
N LEU A 208 0.76 -13.96 4.25
CA LEU A 208 -0.54 -14.31 3.66
C LEU A 208 -1.44 -13.08 3.46
N VAL A 209 -1.22 -12.01 4.26
CA VAL A 209 -1.88 -10.70 4.13
C VAL A 209 -1.26 -9.82 3.03
N SER A 210 -0.16 -10.25 2.38
CA SER A 210 0.32 -9.62 1.14
C SER A 210 -0.65 -9.83 -0.05
N GLU A 211 -1.64 -10.74 0.07
CA GLU A 211 -2.92 -10.60 -0.61
C GLU A 211 -3.74 -9.46 0.04
N LYS A 212 -3.24 -8.23 -0.09
CA LYS A 212 -3.71 -6.96 0.53
C LYS A 212 -5.19 -6.59 0.28
N VAL A 213 -6.01 -7.48 -0.29
CA VAL A 213 -7.37 -7.21 -0.76
C VAL A 213 -8.40 -8.26 -0.28
N LYS A 214 -8.03 -9.46 0.20
CA LYS A 214 -9.02 -10.54 0.46
C LYS A 214 -9.46 -10.73 1.92
N SER A 215 -8.76 -10.18 2.91
CA SER A 215 -9.08 -10.44 4.34
C SER A 215 -9.60 -9.24 5.13
N SER A 216 -9.70 -8.06 4.53
CA SER A 216 -10.32 -6.90 5.19
C SER A 216 -11.84 -7.10 5.25
N LYS A 217 -12.38 -7.19 6.46
CA LYS A 217 -13.80 -7.44 6.72
C LYS A 217 -14.34 -6.37 7.66
N PRO A 218 -15.65 -6.06 7.60
CA PRO A 218 -16.30 -5.29 8.65
C PRO A 218 -16.06 -5.95 10.01
N ILE A 219 -15.66 -5.16 10.98
CA ILE A 219 -15.41 -5.60 12.35
C ILE A 219 -16.55 -5.13 13.23
N ASP A 220 -17.27 -6.10 13.78
CA ASP A 220 -18.12 -5.88 14.94
C ASP A 220 -17.25 -5.94 16.20
N PHE A 221 -16.98 -4.78 16.79
CA PHE A 221 -16.14 -4.68 17.98
C PHE A 221 -16.79 -5.32 19.21
N GLU A 222 -18.12 -5.35 19.30
CA GLU A 222 -18.84 -5.96 20.43
C GLU A 222 -18.63 -7.47 20.42
N ILE A 223 -18.85 -8.09 19.26
CA ILE A 223 -18.62 -9.53 19.06
C ILE A 223 -17.13 -9.86 19.25
N LEU A 224 -16.23 -9.06 18.67
CA LEU A 224 -14.79 -9.30 18.75
C LEU A 224 -14.29 -9.24 20.20
N VAL A 225 -14.64 -8.19 20.95
CA VAL A 225 -14.26 -8.05 22.36
C VAL A 225 -14.89 -9.17 23.19
N GLY A 226 -16.13 -9.55 22.92
CA GLY A 226 -16.78 -10.71 23.56
C GLY A 226 -16.04 -12.04 23.35
N HIS A 227 -15.53 -12.29 22.14
CA HIS A 227 -14.68 -13.45 21.85
C HIS A 227 -13.33 -13.38 22.58
N VAL A 228 -12.70 -12.20 22.63
CA VAL A 228 -11.45 -12.01 23.38
C VAL A 228 -11.66 -12.33 24.86
N LEU A 229 -12.69 -11.77 25.49
CA LEU A 229 -13.03 -12.02 26.89
C LEU A 229 -13.31 -13.50 27.15
N THR A 230 -14.05 -14.16 26.25
CA THR A 230 -14.32 -15.60 26.34
C THR A 230 -13.04 -16.43 26.29
N SER A 231 -12.09 -16.07 25.43
CA SER A 231 -10.78 -16.74 25.34
C SER A 231 -9.92 -16.57 26.60
N LEU A 232 -10.15 -15.50 27.36
CA LEU A 232 -9.37 -15.15 28.56
C LEU A 232 -10.03 -15.58 29.88
N LYS A 233 -11.23 -16.19 29.85
CA LYS A 233 -11.95 -16.67 31.06
C LYS A 233 -11.13 -17.58 31.97
N ARG A 234 -10.16 -18.31 31.41
CA ARG A 234 -9.28 -19.23 32.16
C ARG A 234 -8.07 -18.55 32.79
N CYS A 235 -7.87 -17.24 32.59
CA CYS A 235 -6.80 -16.51 33.23
C CYS A 235 -7.06 -16.37 34.73
N HIS A 236 -5.99 -16.46 35.52
CA HIS A 236 -6.04 -16.18 36.95
C HIS A 236 -6.57 -14.76 37.19
N ASN A 237 -7.38 -14.56 38.23
CA ASN A 237 -8.08 -13.32 38.60
C ASN A 237 -9.19 -12.82 37.65
N PHE A 238 -9.48 -13.51 36.54
CA PHE A 238 -10.52 -13.08 35.59
C PHE A 238 -11.88 -12.83 36.27
N ASP A 239 -12.34 -13.78 37.09
CA ASP A 239 -13.65 -13.69 37.76
C ASP A 239 -13.74 -12.60 38.85
N GLN A 240 -12.61 -12.03 39.26
CA GLN A 240 -12.55 -10.97 40.28
C GLN A 240 -12.58 -9.57 39.67
N ILE A 241 -12.47 -9.47 38.35
CA ILE A 241 -12.36 -8.20 37.61
C ILE A 241 -13.72 -7.82 37.07
N LYS A 242 -14.11 -6.56 37.27
CA LYS A 242 -15.27 -5.96 36.61
C LYS A 242 -14.87 -5.46 35.22
N PHE A 243 -15.45 -6.05 34.18
CA PHE A 243 -15.28 -5.59 32.80
C PHE A 243 -16.37 -4.59 32.43
N ASN A 244 -15.97 -3.38 32.04
CA ASN A 244 -16.86 -2.35 31.51
C ASN A 244 -16.55 -2.16 30.03
N VAL A 245 -17.48 -2.53 29.15
CA VAL A 245 -17.33 -2.41 27.68
C VAL A 245 -18.29 -1.33 27.19
N ASP A 246 -17.76 -0.30 26.52
CA ASP A 246 -18.51 0.82 25.93
C ASP A 246 -18.08 1.04 24.47
N ILE A 247 -18.90 0.56 23.53
CA ILE A 247 -18.61 0.59 22.10
C ILE A 247 -19.57 1.56 21.42
N LYS A 248 -19.02 2.68 20.96
CA LYS A 248 -19.72 3.80 20.30
C LYS A 248 -19.14 4.03 18.93
N VAL A 249 -19.49 3.15 18.00
CA VAL A 249 -19.07 3.22 16.60
C VAL A 249 -20.32 3.28 15.74
N ALA A 250 -20.45 4.31 14.91
CA ALA A 250 -21.60 4.51 14.04
C ALA A 250 -21.37 3.92 12.63
N HIS A 251 -20.12 3.81 12.20
CA HIS A 251 -19.75 3.31 10.87
C HIS A 251 -18.98 1.98 10.94
N GLU A 252 -19.17 1.11 9.94
CA GLU A 252 -18.42 -0.15 9.84
C GLU A 252 -16.91 0.11 9.68
N TYR A 253 -16.14 -0.28 10.69
CA TYR A 253 -14.69 -0.29 10.62
C TYR A 253 -14.21 -1.53 9.86
N VAL A 254 -13.43 -1.33 8.80
CA VAL A 254 -12.98 -2.42 7.92
C VAL A 254 -11.48 -2.66 8.13
N SER A 255 -11.13 -3.83 8.63
CA SER A 255 -9.73 -4.24 8.84
C SER A 255 -9.61 -5.77 8.89
N ASN A 256 -8.44 -6.28 9.20
CA ASN A 256 -8.23 -7.71 9.45
C ASN A 256 -8.67 -8.06 10.90
N PRO A 257 -9.73 -8.87 11.09
CA PRO A 257 -10.23 -9.20 12.42
C PRO A 257 -9.20 -9.88 13.33
N ASP A 258 -8.30 -10.70 12.78
CA ASP A 258 -7.29 -11.42 13.57
C ASP A 258 -6.25 -10.46 14.17
N LEU A 259 -5.90 -9.40 13.43
CA LEU A 259 -4.96 -8.38 13.91
C LEU A 259 -5.59 -7.55 15.05
N ILE A 260 -6.83 -7.13 14.87
CA ILE A 260 -7.57 -6.38 15.90
C ILE A 260 -7.81 -7.27 17.14
N PHE A 261 -8.15 -8.54 16.94
CA PHE A 261 -8.25 -9.53 18.02
C PHE A 261 -6.95 -9.64 18.81
N ALA A 262 -5.80 -9.75 18.13
CA ALA A 262 -4.50 -9.83 18.79
C ALA A 262 -4.16 -8.57 19.60
N VAL A 263 -4.55 -7.37 19.13
CA VAL A 263 -4.40 -6.11 19.88
C VAL A 263 -5.18 -6.18 21.19
N PHE A 264 -6.49 -6.42 21.14
CA PHE A 264 -7.32 -6.52 22.33
C PHE A 264 -6.86 -7.63 23.26
N GLN A 265 -6.54 -8.81 22.73
CA GLN A 265 -6.09 -9.94 23.53
C GLN A 265 -4.83 -9.62 24.33
N ASN A 266 -3.84 -8.96 23.72
CA ASN A 266 -2.60 -8.61 24.43
C ASN A 266 -2.81 -7.54 25.50
N LEU A 267 -3.59 -6.50 25.20
CA LEU A 267 -3.88 -5.43 26.17
C LEU A 267 -4.70 -5.95 27.35
N ILE A 268 -5.84 -6.62 27.08
CA ILE A 268 -6.73 -7.14 28.12
C ILE A 268 -6.03 -8.19 28.97
N LYS A 269 -5.24 -9.09 28.36
CA LYS A 269 -4.44 -10.08 29.11
C LYS A 269 -3.41 -9.42 30.02
N ASN A 270 -2.76 -8.34 29.59
CA ASN A 270 -1.84 -7.59 30.44
C ASN A 270 -2.59 -6.96 31.63
N SER A 271 -3.74 -6.32 31.38
CA SER A 271 -4.56 -5.73 32.44
C SER A 271 -5.06 -6.76 33.46
N ILE A 272 -5.43 -7.97 33.02
CA ILE A 272 -5.77 -9.08 33.94
C ILE A 272 -4.53 -9.50 34.74
N LYS A 273 -3.39 -9.70 34.07
CA LYS A 273 -2.16 -10.17 34.70
C LYS A 273 -1.65 -9.22 35.78
N TYR A 274 -1.72 -7.91 35.54
CA TYR A 274 -1.22 -6.88 36.45
C TYR A 274 -2.31 -6.29 37.36
N SER A 275 -3.48 -6.92 37.41
CA SER A 275 -4.55 -6.56 38.34
C SER A 275 -4.10 -6.74 39.80
N LEU A 276 -4.60 -5.85 40.67
CA LEU A 276 -4.45 -6.00 42.12
C LEU A 276 -5.57 -6.92 42.65
N PRO A 277 -5.37 -7.62 43.77
CA PRO A 277 -6.42 -8.46 44.36
C PRO A 277 -7.57 -7.60 44.89
N ARG A 278 -8.78 -8.17 44.90
CA ARG A 278 -9.96 -7.50 45.46
C ARG A 278 -9.81 -7.32 46.98
N THR A 279 -10.05 -6.11 47.48
CA THR A 279 -10.09 -5.78 48.91
C THR A 279 -11.37 -5.00 49.24
N LYS A 280 -11.56 -4.60 50.50
CA LYS A 280 -12.70 -3.74 50.89
C LYS A 280 -12.69 -2.38 50.17
N ASP A 281 -11.50 -1.84 49.92
CA ASP A 281 -11.31 -0.50 49.34
C ASP A 281 -10.93 -0.53 47.85
N HIS A 282 -10.76 -1.73 47.27
CA HIS A 282 -10.32 -1.90 45.89
C HIS A 282 -11.11 -3.01 45.18
N THR A 283 -11.83 -2.63 44.12
CA THR A 283 -12.42 -3.58 43.17
C THR A 283 -11.70 -3.46 41.83
N PRO A 284 -11.04 -4.54 41.35
CA PRO A 284 -10.35 -4.52 40.08
C PRO A 284 -11.32 -4.29 38.93
N PHE A 285 -10.98 -3.41 38.00
CA PHE A 285 -11.77 -3.19 36.80
C PHE A 285 -10.88 -3.04 35.56
N ILE A 286 -11.45 -3.41 34.42
CA ILE A 286 -10.90 -3.13 33.10
C ILE A 286 -12.00 -2.43 32.31
N GLU A 287 -11.69 -1.23 31.83
CA GLU A 287 -12.55 -0.43 30.97
C GLU A 287 -12.06 -0.52 29.53
N ILE A 288 -12.95 -0.94 28.64
CA ILE A 288 -12.69 -1.08 27.20
C ILE A 288 -13.65 -0.12 26.50
N LYS A 289 -13.10 0.92 25.87
CA LYS A 289 -13.88 1.84 25.05
C LYS A 289 -13.45 1.78 23.60
N VAL A 290 -14.42 1.80 22.69
CA VAL A 290 -14.17 2.03 21.27
C VAL A 290 -15.06 3.18 20.85
N SER A 291 -14.48 4.27 20.36
CA SER A 291 -15.22 5.48 19.99
C SER A 291 -14.81 5.92 18.59
N GLU A 292 -15.78 6.45 17.86
CA GLU A 292 -15.55 7.02 16.55
C GLU A 292 -15.37 8.54 16.63
N LEU A 293 -14.29 9.03 16.02
CA LEU A 293 -14.04 10.46 15.78
C LEU A 293 -14.26 10.77 14.29
N SER A 294 -14.24 12.05 13.92
CA SER A 294 -14.53 12.52 12.55
C SER A 294 -13.77 11.75 11.46
N ASP A 295 -12.48 11.48 11.66
CA ASP A 295 -11.55 10.88 10.70
C ASP A 295 -10.83 9.63 11.24
N ARG A 296 -11.15 9.17 12.45
CA ARG A 296 -10.39 8.11 13.16
C ARG A 296 -11.27 7.25 14.04
N THR A 297 -10.77 6.07 14.40
CA THR A 297 -11.32 5.20 15.43
C THR A 297 -10.37 5.19 16.61
N GLU A 298 -10.88 5.52 17.79
CA GLU A 298 -10.15 5.50 19.05
C GLU A 298 -10.51 4.21 19.81
N ILE A 299 -9.49 3.50 20.27
CA ILE A 299 -9.61 2.33 21.14
C ILE A 299 -8.87 2.64 22.44
N MET A 300 -9.55 2.46 23.56
CA MET A 300 -9.00 2.70 24.88
C MET A 300 -9.16 1.46 25.76
N VAL A 301 -8.07 1.02 26.39
CA VAL A 301 -8.08 -0.07 27.38
C VAL A 301 -7.41 0.44 28.65
N CYS A 302 -8.22 0.70 29.68
CA CYS A 302 -7.73 1.16 30.98
C CYS A 302 -7.95 0.09 32.06
N ASP A 303 -7.01 -0.01 32.99
CA ASP A 303 -7.15 -0.82 34.21
C ASP A 303 -6.78 0.00 35.45
N ASN A 304 -7.18 -0.49 36.62
CA ASN A 304 -6.78 0.05 37.92
C ASN A 304 -5.74 -0.84 38.65
N GLY A 305 -4.87 -1.51 37.88
CA GLY A 305 -3.89 -2.45 38.40
C GLY A 305 -2.65 -1.80 39.03
N LYS A 306 -1.53 -2.54 39.03
CA LYS A 306 -0.24 -2.10 39.60
C LYS A 306 0.25 -0.76 39.01
N GLY A 307 -0.09 -0.46 37.75
CA GLY A 307 0.44 0.67 37.01
C GLY A 307 1.93 0.53 36.66
N ILE A 308 2.45 1.49 35.91
CA ILE A 308 3.80 1.50 35.33
C ILE A 308 4.55 2.73 35.85
N ARG A 309 5.79 2.53 36.30
CA ARG A 309 6.67 3.64 36.72
C ARG A 309 7.00 4.53 35.53
N ARG A 310 7.07 5.84 35.75
CA ARG A 310 7.32 6.85 34.70
C ARG A 310 8.61 6.57 33.91
N GLU A 311 9.65 6.10 34.59
CA GLU A 311 10.94 5.72 34.00
C GLU A 311 10.83 4.60 32.95
N ASN A 312 9.80 3.76 33.06
CA ASN A 312 9.63 2.58 32.22
C ASN A 312 8.76 2.87 30.98
N LEU A 313 7.98 3.95 30.98
CA LEU A 313 7.01 4.27 29.91
C LEU A 313 7.66 4.40 28.53
N GLY A 314 8.88 4.93 28.46
CA GLY A 314 9.61 5.05 27.19
C GLY A 314 10.07 3.72 26.59
N ARG A 315 10.03 2.63 27.37
CA ARG A 315 10.62 1.33 27.01
C ARG A 315 9.63 0.17 27.05
N ILE A 316 8.39 0.37 27.53
CA ILE A 316 7.41 -0.73 27.65
C ILE A 316 7.02 -1.39 26.32
N PHE A 317 7.24 -0.69 25.21
CA PHE A 317 7.03 -1.21 23.87
C PHE A 317 8.29 -1.81 23.25
N ASP A 318 9.43 -1.77 23.94
CA ASP A 318 10.66 -2.41 23.50
C ASP A 318 10.53 -3.93 23.62
N MET A 319 11.16 -4.64 22.70
CA MET A 319 11.19 -6.09 22.69
C MET A 319 11.85 -6.61 23.99
N TYR A 320 11.22 -7.60 24.64
CA TYR A 320 11.67 -8.25 25.89
C TYR A 320 11.74 -7.35 27.13
N TYR A 321 11.32 -6.10 27.04
CA TYR A 321 11.40 -5.21 28.18
C TYR A 321 10.36 -5.58 29.26
N ARG A 322 10.82 -5.60 30.52
CA ARG A 322 9.99 -5.84 31.71
C ARG A 322 10.35 -4.83 32.79
N ALA A 323 9.34 -4.18 33.35
CA ALA A 323 9.48 -3.19 34.42
C ALA A 323 9.89 -3.81 35.78
N GLU A 324 9.44 -5.04 36.09
CA GLU A 324 9.74 -5.75 37.33
C GLU A 324 10.04 -7.23 37.06
N VAL A 325 11.12 -7.73 37.68
CA VAL A 325 11.54 -9.14 37.66
C VAL A 325 10.86 -9.85 38.83
N GLU A 326 9.54 -10.04 38.77
CA GLU A 326 8.87 -10.97 39.71
C GLU A 326 8.94 -12.41 39.18
N GLU A 327 9.19 -13.34 40.10
CA GLU A 327 9.46 -14.78 39.94
C GLU A 327 8.27 -15.64 39.47
N PHE A 328 7.13 -15.04 39.13
CA PHE A 328 5.97 -15.79 38.63
C PHE A 328 5.51 -15.32 37.26
N SER A 329 5.31 -16.29 36.36
CA SER A 329 4.54 -16.26 35.11
C SER A 329 5.22 -15.77 33.82
N GLY A 330 5.83 -16.71 33.08
CA GLY A 330 5.53 -17.08 31.67
C GLY A 330 5.24 -16.04 30.58
N SER A 331 5.54 -14.75 30.76
CA SER A 331 5.33 -13.72 29.72
C SER A 331 6.64 -13.13 29.24
N ASN A 332 6.92 -13.27 27.95
CA ASN A 332 8.23 -12.97 27.34
C ASN A 332 8.51 -11.46 27.11
N GLY A 333 7.68 -10.54 27.63
CA GLY A 333 7.84 -9.10 27.38
C GLY A 333 7.53 -8.67 25.92
N LEU A 334 6.83 -9.52 25.16
CA LEU A 334 6.57 -9.30 23.74
C LEU A 334 5.18 -8.74 23.43
N GLY A 335 4.22 -8.84 24.36
CA GLY A 335 2.82 -8.52 24.08
C GLY A 335 2.62 -7.07 23.62
N LEU A 336 3.21 -6.11 24.33
CA LEU A 336 3.12 -4.69 23.96
C LEU A 336 3.90 -4.35 22.68
N TYR A 337 5.04 -5.01 22.45
CA TYR A 337 5.77 -4.89 21.18
C TYR A 337 4.90 -5.30 19.99
N ILE A 338 4.21 -6.45 20.09
CA ILE A 338 3.30 -6.95 19.05
C ILE A 338 2.15 -5.95 18.81
N VAL A 339 1.55 -5.42 19.89
CA VAL A 339 0.48 -4.41 19.77
C VAL A 339 0.99 -3.18 19.00
N LYS A 340 2.15 -2.63 19.39
CA LYS A 340 2.72 -1.46 18.71
C LYS A 340 2.96 -1.72 17.22
N ARG A 341 3.49 -2.90 16.86
CA ARG A 341 3.71 -3.27 15.46
C ARG A 341 2.42 -3.42 14.66
N ILE A 342 1.38 -4.03 15.24
CA ILE A 342 0.08 -4.15 14.56
C ILE A 342 -0.51 -2.76 14.33
N VAL A 343 -0.51 -1.89 15.34
CA VAL A 343 -1.05 -0.54 15.25
C VAL A 343 -0.29 0.30 14.21
N GLU A 344 1.04 0.29 14.24
CA GLU A 344 1.87 0.99 13.23
C GLU A 344 1.62 0.46 11.81
N ASN A 345 1.44 -0.85 11.64
CA ASN A 345 1.13 -1.48 10.35
C ASN A 345 -0.26 -1.11 9.83
N LEU A 346 -1.20 -0.79 10.72
CA LEU A 346 -2.52 -0.25 10.39
C LEU A 346 -2.51 1.28 10.23
N ASN A 347 -1.32 1.88 10.12
CA ASN A 347 -1.11 3.33 10.03
C ASN A 347 -1.69 4.11 11.23
N GLY A 348 -1.79 3.48 12.39
CA GLY A 348 -2.24 4.07 13.64
C GLY A 348 -1.12 4.44 14.60
N THR A 349 -1.51 4.97 15.77
CA THR A 349 -0.62 5.32 16.88
C THR A 349 -1.08 4.66 18.17
N ILE A 350 -0.15 4.33 19.06
CA ILE A 350 -0.43 3.86 20.41
C ILE A 350 0.36 4.66 21.44
N ASP A 351 -0.34 5.13 22.48
CA ASP A 351 0.21 5.83 23.63
C ASP A 351 -0.26 5.18 24.93
N VAL A 352 0.40 5.53 26.04
CA VAL A 352 0.06 5.02 27.37
C VAL A 352 0.13 6.12 28.43
N GLU A 353 -0.86 6.15 29.30
CA GLU A 353 -0.84 6.92 30.53
C GLU A 353 -0.86 5.96 31.72
N SER A 354 0.04 6.13 32.68
CA SER A 354 0.05 5.24 33.84
C SER A 354 0.65 5.88 35.08
N ARG A 355 0.12 5.50 36.25
CA ARG A 355 0.65 5.84 37.57
C ARG A 355 0.63 4.61 38.46
N VAL A 356 1.70 4.44 39.25
CA VAL A 356 1.85 3.32 40.19
C VAL A 356 0.70 3.31 41.19
N LYS A 357 0.10 2.13 41.41
CA LYS A 357 -1.09 1.88 42.26
C LYS A 357 -2.38 2.59 41.83
N VAL A 358 -2.38 3.26 40.68
CA VAL A 358 -3.59 3.84 40.07
C VAL A 358 -4.04 3.01 38.88
N GLY A 359 -3.08 2.53 38.07
CA GLY A 359 -3.34 1.70 36.89
C GLY A 359 -2.68 2.22 35.63
N ALA A 360 -3.04 1.65 34.48
CA ALA A 360 -2.56 2.05 33.16
C ALA A 360 -3.72 2.20 32.19
N CYS A 361 -3.61 3.16 31.26
CA CYS A 361 -4.52 3.29 30.16
C CYS A 361 -3.78 3.39 28.83
N PHE A 362 -4.10 2.49 27.91
CA PHE A 362 -3.56 2.46 26.56
C PHE A 362 -4.54 3.13 25.60
N HIS A 363 -4.04 4.08 24.81
CA HIS A 363 -4.79 4.83 23.81
C HIS A 363 -4.29 4.45 22.43
N ILE A 364 -5.15 3.87 21.61
CA ILE A 364 -4.87 3.52 20.22
C ILE A 364 -5.73 4.37 19.31
N ILE A 365 -5.12 4.97 18.30
CA ILE A 365 -5.81 5.74 17.27
C ILE A 365 -5.54 5.07 15.93
N LEU A 366 -6.61 4.60 15.28
CA LEU A 366 -6.56 3.99 13.95
C LEU A 366 -7.19 4.92 12.92
N PRO A 367 -6.68 4.97 11.68
CA PRO A 367 -7.31 5.71 10.61
C PRO A 367 -8.69 5.13 10.32
N LYS A 368 -9.65 5.99 9.99
CA LYS A 368 -11.00 5.59 9.63
C LYS A 368 -10.98 4.87 8.28
N ASN A 369 -11.15 3.55 8.32
CA ASN A 369 -11.19 2.69 7.14
C ASN A 369 -12.64 2.25 6.89
N ILE A 370 -13.44 3.16 6.37
CA ILE A 370 -14.85 2.90 6.03
C ILE A 370 -14.88 2.28 4.64
N LYS A 371 -15.77 1.31 4.44
CA LYS A 371 -16.21 0.95 3.10
C LYS A 371 -16.94 2.15 2.52
N THR A 372 -16.34 2.89 1.58
CA THR A 372 -17.11 3.82 0.76
C THR A 372 -18.14 2.98 -0.01
N SER A 373 -19.42 3.17 0.31
CA SER A 373 -20.51 2.70 -0.53
C SER A 373 -20.53 3.56 -1.79
N GLU A 374 -19.57 3.35 -2.69
CA GLU A 374 -19.72 3.82 -4.07
C GLU A 374 -20.58 2.81 -4.83
N SER A 375 -21.83 3.24 -4.96
CA SER A 375 -22.80 2.90 -5.98
C SER A 375 -22.16 2.50 -7.31
N TRP A 376 -22.45 1.28 -7.76
CA TRP A 376 -22.50 0.96 -9.18
C TRP A 376 -23.97 0.73 -9.51
N GLU A 377 -24.59 1.73 -10.14
CA GLU A 377 -25.70 1.50 -11.08
C GLU A 377 -25.17 0.79 -12.33
#